data_AF-A0A3M9XHZ1-F1
#
_entry.id   AF-A0A3M9XHZ1-F1
#
_cell.length_a   1.000
_cell.length_b   1.000
_cell.length_c   1.000
_cell.angle_alpha   90.00
_cell.angle_beta   90.00
_cell.angle_gamma   90.00
#
_symmetry.space_group_name_H-M   'P 1'
#
loop_
_entity.id
_entity.type
_entity.pdbx_description
1 polymer ?
#
loop_
_entity_poly.entity_id
_entity_poly.type
_entity_poly.pdbx_seq_one_letter_code
_entity_poly.pdbx_strand_id
1 'polypeptide(L)'
;MKRSAAVSVASKPSSGHSSKNPPISAKTEYLALLAELDRRRRSNQLAAYKPYRRQAEFHAAGAINRERLFMAGNQLGKTRAGGAEWAMHLTGRYPAWWQGKVFDTPVRLWAAGVTGEGTRDNPQRVLVGPPQQQAAWGTGMIPADAIRQTIMGRNVPGAIDSVVVRHGGGGDVQAGESVLSFKSFEKGREKWQGETLHGVWFDEEPPLDIYSEGLTRTNATGGITIVTFTPLLGMSDVVLLFLSAGEVERMGKG
;
A
#
# COMPACT_ATOMS: atom_id res chain seq x y z
N MET A 1 31.82 -28.43 95.00
CA MET A 1 30.52 -27.74 95.23
C MET A 1 30.74 -26.27 94.81
N LYS A 2 29.99 -25.61 93.92
CA LYS A 2 28.66 -25.78 93.36
C LYS A 2 28.68 -25.51 91.84
N ARG A 3 27.79 -26.19 91.12
CA ARG A 3 27.43 -25.97 89.72
C ARG A 3 26.61 -24.68 89.58
N SER A 4 26.72 -24.03 88.41
CA SER A 4 25.56 -23.48 87.68
C SER A 4 25.85 -23.47 86.17
N ALA A 5 25.02 -24.22 85.44
CA ALA A 5 24.75 -24.10 84.00
C ALA A 5 23.89 -22.83 83.76
N ALA A 6 23.56 -22.29 82.59
CA ALA A 6 23.57 -22.65 81.16
C ALA A 6 23.58 -21.27 80.40
N VAL A 7 23.66 -21.08 79.08
CA VAL A 7 22.86 -21.62 77.97
C VAL A 7 23.59 -21.24 76.66
N SER A 8 23.58 -22.20 75.73
CA SER A 8 24.03 -22.12 74.34
C SER A 8 23.29 -21.05 73.52
N VAL A 9 24.01 -20.26 72.72
CA VAL A 9 23.45 -19.58 71.53
C VAL A 9 24.14 -20.14 70.30
N ALA A 10 23.39 -20.95 69.55
CA ALA A 10 23.78 -21.51 68.26
C ALA A 10 23.92 -20.38 67.22
N SER A 11 25.10 -20.26 66.61
CA SER A 11 25.31 -19.44 65.41
C SER A 11 24.59 -20.09 64.23
N LYS A 12 23.52 -19.45 63.74
CA LYS A 12 22.82 -19.85 62.51
C LYS A 12 23.78 -19.83 61.30
N PRO A 13 23.69 -20.79 60.37
CA PRO A 13 24.41 -20.70 59.11
C PRO A 13 23.77 -19.59 58.25
N SER A 14 24.59 -18.69 57.71
CA SER A 14 24.13 -17.68 56.75
C SER A 14 23.82 -18.37 55.42
N SER A 15 22.56 -18.79 55.25
CA SER A 15 21.99 -19.19 53.97
C SER A 15 21.99 -17.99 53.02
N GLY A 16 22.56 -18.20 51.84
CA GLY A 16 22.92 -17.15 50.90
C GLY A 16 21.78 -16.29 50.36
N HIS A 17 22.17 -15.11 49.90
CA HIS A 17 21.51 -14.40 48.82
C HIS A 17 22.59 -14.07 47.78
N SER A 18 22.77 -14.99 46.82
CA SER A 18 23.32 -14.61 45.53
C SER A 18 22.32 -13.66 44.88
N SER A 19 22.57 -12.35 44.96
CA SER A 19 21.81 -11.37 44.20
C SER A 19 22.07 -11.62 42.71
N LYS A 20 21.18 -12.39 42.09
CA LYS A 20 21.03 -12.39 40.64
C LYS A 20 20.60 -10.97 40.26
N ASN A 21 21.53 -10.14 39.82
CA ASN A 21 21.18 -9.01 38.96
C ASN A 21 20.69 -9.60 37.64
N PRO A 22 19.40 -9.48 37.32
CA PRO A 22 19.10 -8.82 36.05
C PRO A 22 17.85 -7.93 36.19
N PRO A 23 17.86 -6.68 35.68
CA PRO A 23 16.91 -6.44 34.58
C PRO A 23 17.20 -5.27 33.61
N ILE A 24 18.29 -4.51 33.74
CA ILE A 24 18.49 -3.34 32.85
C ILE A 24 18.72 -3.80 31.40
N SER A 25 19.52 -4.84 31.19
CA SER A 25 19.79 -5.41 29.86
C SER A 25 18.53 -6.03 29.23
N ALA A 26 17.76 -6.83 29.97
CA ALA A 26 16.53 -7.45 29.46
C ALA A 26 15.44 -6.43 29.13
N LYS A 27 15.31 -5.35 29.92
CA LYS A 27 14.37 -4.25 29.64
C LYS A 27 14.80 -3.48 28.38
N THR A 28 16.09 -3.18 28.22
CA THR A 28 16.61 -2.49 27.04
C THR A 28 16.46 -3.33 25.77
N GLU A 29 16.75 -4.63 25.84
CA GLU A 29 16.56 -5.56 24.73
C GLU A 29 15.07 -5.68 24.36
N TYR A 30 14.19 -5.79 25.34
CA TYR A 30 12.74 -5.81 25.13
C TYR A 30 12.25 -4.54 24.43
N LEU A 31 12.72 -3.35 24.85
CA LEU A 31 12.37 -2.08 24.21
C LEU A 31 12.91 -1.99 22.77
N ALA A 32 14.13 -2.50 22.52
CA ALA A 32 14.70 -2.56 21.17
C ALA A 32 13.89 -3.46 20.24
N LEU A 33 13.44 -4.63 20.74
CA LEU A 33 12.58 -5.55 19.99
C LEU A 33 11.22 -4.93 19.67
N LEU A 34 10.60 -4.21 20.62
CA LEU A 34 9.36 -3.48 20.38
C LEU A 34 9.53 -2.38 19.33
N ALA A 35 10.63 -1.63 19.40
CA ALA A 35 10.94 -0.59 18.41
C ALA A 35 11.15 -1.18 17.01
N GLU A 36 11.84 -2.32 16.89
CA GLU A 36 12.05 -3.00 15.61
C GLU A 36 10.74 -3.58 15.05
N LEU A 37 9.88 -4.15 15.89
CA LEU A 37 8.55 -4.63 15.48
C LEU A 37 7.68 -3.48 14.97
N ASP A 38 7.66 -2.35 15.68
CA ASP A 38 6.92 -1.16 15.28
C ASP A 38 7.48 -0.59 13.96
N ARG A 39 8.81 -0.51 13.83
CA ARG A 39 9.47 -0.10 12.58
C ARG A 39 9.04 -0.97 11.40
N ARG A 40 9.11 -2.30 11.54
CA ARG A 40 8.70 -3.26 10.48
C ARG A 40 7.23 -3.14 10.11
N ARG A 41 6.35 -2.94 11.10
CA ARG A 41 4.91 -2.74 10.87
C ARG A 41 4.66 -1.45 10.10
N ARG A 42 5.34 -0.36 10.47
CA ARG A 42 5.19 0.95 9.80
C ARG A 42 5.76 0.93 8.38
N SER A 43 6.85 0.21 8.14
CA SER A 43 7.55 0.20 6.85
C SER A 43 6.99 -0.81 5.83
N ASN A 44 5.90 -1.51 6.15
CA ASN A 44 5.28 -2.49 5.27
C ASN A 44 3.78 -2.63 5.59
N GLN A 45 2.99 -1.62 5.21
CA GLN A 45 1.54 -1.68 5.42
C GLN A 45 0.86 -2.77 4.58
N LEU A 46 1.47 -3.15 3.45
CA LEU A 46 0.95 -4.21 2.59
C LEU A 46 0.86 -5.56 3.32
N ALA A 47 1.87 -5.92 4.12
CA ALA A 47 1.84 -7.16 4.91
C ALA A 47 0.70 -7.17 5.95
N ALA A 48 0.26 -6.00 6.42
CA ALA A 48 -0.86 -5.87 7.35
C ALA A 48 -2.22 -5.68 6.65
N TYR A 49 -2.24 -5.53 5.32
CA TYR A 49 -3.48 -5.30 4.59
C TYR A 49 -4.37 -6.55 4.58
N LYS A 50 -5.59 -6.38 5.08
CA LYS A 50 -6.66 -7.39 5.04
C LYS A 50 -7.90 -6.74 4.43
N PRO A 51 -8.28 -7.08 3.18
CA PRO A 51 -9.46 -6.52 2.58
C PRO A 51 -10.71 -6.97 3.32
N TYR A 52 -11.67 -6.07 3.49
CA TYR A 52 -13.03 -6.50 3.84
C TYR A 52 -13.73 -7.05 2.60
N ARG A 53 -14.94 -7.63 2.78
CA ARG A 53 -15.62 -8.40 1.73
C ARG A 53 -15.66 -7.71 0.35
N ARG A 54 -16.10 -6.43 0.27
CA ARG A 54 -16.20 -5.74 -1.04
C ARG A 54 -14.84 -5.42 -1.67
N GLN A 55 -13.82 -5.16 -0.86
CA GLN A 55 -12.45 -5.01 -1.37
C GLN A 55 -11.94 -6.33 -1.94
N ALA A 56 -12.18 -7.44 -1.25
CA ALA A 56 -11.78 -8.76 -1.71
C ALA A 56 -12.50 -9.14 -3.02
N GLU A 57 -13.80 -8.86 -3.13
CA GLU A 57 -14.59 -9.03 -4.35
C GLU A 57 -14.02 -8.18 -5.50
N PHE A 58 -13.69 -6.91 -5.25
CA PHE A 58 -13.07 -6.02 -6.24
C PHE A 58 -11.71 -6.55 -6.72
N HIS A 59 -10.86 -7.04 -5.82
CA HIS A 59 -9.56 -7.61 -6.17
C HIS A 59 -9.71 -8.91 -6.98
N ALA A 60 -10.55 -9.83 -6.52
CA ALA A 60 -10.80 -11.11 -7.18
C ALA A 60 -11.38 -10.95 -8.58
N ALA A 61 -12.26 -9.95 -8.79
CA ALA A 61 -12.79 -9.62 -10.11
C ALA A 61 -11.69 -9.31 -11.14
N GLY A 62 -10.48 -8.91 -10.70
CA GLY A 62 -9.36 -8.60 -11.58
C GLY A 62 -8.76 -9.81 -12.29
N ALA A 63 -9.06 -11.04 -11.84
CA ALA A 63 -8.61 -12.25 -12.51
C ALA A 63 -9.23 -12.42 -13.91
N ILE A 64 -10.47 -11.95 -14.09
CA ILE A 64 -11.23 -12.11 -15.34
C ILE A 64 -11.56 -10.78 -16.01
N ASN A 65 -11.67 -9.69 -15.24
CA ASN A 65 -12.03 -8.38 -15.77
C ASN A 65 -10.79 -7.49 -15.86
N ARG A 66 -10.53 -7.04 -17.08
CA ARG A 66 -9.42 -6.14 -17.38
C ARG A 66 -9.68 -4.72 -16.88
N GLU A 67 -10.95 -4.32 -16.83
CA GLU A 67 -11.43 -3.02 -16.37
C GLU A 67 -12.30 -3.21 -15.14
N ARG A 68 -12.06 -2.45 -14.08
CA ARG A 68 -12.86 -2.52 -12.86
C ARG A 68 -13.12 -1.16 -12.25
N LEU A 69 -14.31 -1.01 -11.72
CA LEU A 69 -14.72 0.16 -10.97
C LEU A 69 -15.00 -0.22 -9.52
N PHE A 70 -14.32 0.44 -8.57
CA PHE A 70 -14.67 0.39 -7.16
C PHE A 70 -15.38 1.66 -6.72
N MET A 71 -16.70 1.65 -6.86
CA MET A 71 -17.57 2.73 -6.45
C MET A 71 -18.06 2.53 -5.01
N ALA A 72 -17.76 3.48 -4.13
CA ALA A 72 -18.20 3.45 -2.73
C ALA A 72 -18.32 4.86 -2.15
N GLY A 73 -18.98 5.03 -1.01
CA GLY A 73 -19.03 6.30 -0.25
C GLY A 73 -17.66 6.74 0.31
N ASN A 74 -17.57 7.99 0.78
CA ASN A 74 -16.35 8.57 1.34
C ASN A 74 -15.81 7.74 2.51
N GLN A 75 -14.47 7.68 2.63
CA GLN A 75 -13.74 6.97 3.71
C GLN A 75 -13.96 5.45 3.78
N LEU A 76 -14.58 4.83 2.78
CA LEU A 76 -14.76 3.37 2.72
C LEU A 76 -13.53 2.60 2.19
N GLY A 77 -12.35 3.22 2.23
CA GLY A 77 -11.09 2.53 1.91
C GLY A 77 -10.85 2.24 0.43
N LYS A 78 -11.46 3.00 -0.48
CA LYS A 78 -11.31 2.86 -1.94
C LYS A 78 -9.86 3.01 -2.41
N THR A 79 -9.26 4.17 -2.12
CA THR A 79 -7.86 4.47 -2.44
C THR A 79 -6.90 3.52 -1.74
N ARG A 80 -7.27 3.04 -0.53
CA ARG A 80 -6.48 2.03 0.19
C ARG A 80 -6.48 0.68 -0.55
N ALA A 81 -7.60 0.27 -1.14
CA ALA A 81 -7.69 -0.93 -1.95
C ALA A 81 -6.87 -0.80 -3.24
N GLY A 82 -7.03 0.30 -3.97
CA GLY A 82 -6.23 0.60 -5.17
C GLY A 82 -4.73 0.58 -4.86
N GLY A 83 -4.31 1.25 -3.78
CA GLY A 83 -2.92 1.29 -3.36
C GLY A 83 -2.35 -0.06 -2.92
N ALA A 84 -3.14 -0.90 -2.24
CA ALA A 84 -2.72 -2.24 -1.86
C ALA A 84 -2.51 -3.12 -3.10
N GLU A 85 -3.47 -3.13 -4.02
CA GLU A 85 -3.37 -3.87 -5.28
C GLU A 85 -2.18 -3.41 -6.14
N TRP A 86 -1.98 -2.09 -6.27
CA TRP A 86 -0.81 -1.54 -6.97
C TRP A 86 0.50 -1.99 -6.34
N ALA A 87 0.60 -1.95 -5.01
CA ALA A 87 1.81 -2.38 -4.31
C ALA A 87 2.08 -3.88 -4.50
N MET A 88 1.04 -4.73 -4.55
CA MET A 88 1.19 -6.16 -4.87
C MET A 88 1.73 -6.35 -6.28
N HIS A 89 1.15 -5.66 -7.27
CA HIS A 89 1.61 -5.75 -8.65
C HIS A 89 3.04 -5.25 -8.85
N LEU A 90 3.39 -4.10 -8.27
CA LEU A 90 4.74 -3.53 -8.37
C LEU A 90 5.79 -4.46 -7.77
N THR A 91 5.50 -5.07 -6.63
CA THR A 91 6.47 -5.89 -5.89
C THR A 91 6.45 -7.37 -6.27
N GLY A 92 5.39 -7.83 -6.94
CA GLY A 92 5.10 -9.25 -7.12
C GLY A 92 4.73 -9.98 -5.82
N ARG A 93 4.52 -9.27 -4.71
CA ARG A 93 4.23 -9.87 -3.39
C ARG A 93 2.73 -10.04 -3.20
N TYR A 94 2.20 -11.13 -3.75
CA TYR A 94 0.80 -11.50 -3.59
C TYR A 94 0.59 -12.30 -2.29
N PRO A 95 -0.31 -11.86 -1.39
CA PRO A 95 -0.63 -12.63 -0.20
C PRO A 95 -1.42 -13.90 -0.54
N ALA A 96 -1.41 -14.91 0.34
CA ALA A 96 -2.05 -16.21 0.09
C ALA A 96 -3.57 -16.15 -0.18
N TRP A 97 -4.25 -15.08 0.24
CA TRP A 97 -5.68 -14.89 -0.02
C TRP A 97 -5.96 -14.25 -1.39
N TRP A 98 -4.93 -13.78 -2.10
CA TRP A 98 -5.05 -13.08 -3.37
C TRP A 98 -5.65 -13.99 -4.45
N GLN A 99 -6.69 -13.48 -5.12
CA GLN A 99 -7.43 -14.19 -6.17
C GLN A 99 -7.57 -13.35 -7.43
N GLY A 100 -6.93 -12.18 -7.50
CA GLY A 100 -6.98 -11.28 -8.66
C GLY A 100 -5.93 -11.62 -9.70
N LYS A 101 -5.68 -10.69 -10.64
CA LYS A 101 -4.61 -10.82 -11.63
C LYS A 101 -3.24 -10.95 -10.94
N VAL A 102 -2.35 -11.74 -11.53
CA VAL A 102 -0.96 -11.86 -11.11
C VAL A 102 -0.07 -11.45 -12.29
N PHE A 103 0.97 -10.68 -11.99
CA PHE A 103 2.08 -10.37 -12.89
C PHE A 103 3.34 -11.06 -12.34
N ASP A 104 3.87 -12.00 -13.10
CA ASP A 104 5.09 -12.77 -12.83
C ASP A 104 6.35 -12.05 -13.31
N THR A 105 6.22 -11.03 -14.16
CA THR A 105 7.30 -10.14 -14.59
C THR A 105 7.18 -8.74 -13.98
N PRO A 106 8.27 -7.96 -13.96
CA PRO A 106 8.22 -6.56 -13.56
C PRO A 106 7.25 -5.75 -14.41
N VAL A 107 6.59 -4.77 -13.78
CA VAL A 107 5.48 -4.02 -14.39
C VAL A 107 5.76 -2.52 -14.50
N ARG A 108 5.09 -1.88 -15.45
CA ARG A 108 5.01 -0.42 -15.57
C ARG A 108 3.58 0.00 -15.30
N LEU A 109 3.36 0.72 -14.21
CA LEU A 109 2.04 1.15 -13.77
C LEU A 109 1.96 2.67 -13.67
N TRP A 110 0.78 3.20 -13.95
CA TRP A 110 0.44 4.58 -13.59
C TRP A 110 -0.58 4.63 -12.45
N ALA A 111 -0.47 5.65 -11.61
CA ALA A 111 -1.49 6.03 -10.65
C ALA A 111 -1.78 7.53 -10.82
N ALA A 112 -3.03 7.90 -10.95
CA ALA A 112 -3.40 9.24 -11.37
C ALA A 112 -4.63 9.74 -10.65
N GLY A 113 -4.64 11.03 -10.30
CA GLY A 113 -5.81 11.72 -9.79
C GLY A 113 -6.15 12.98 -10.58
N VAL A 114 -7.11 13.75 -10.07
CA VAL A 114 -7.61 14.97 -10.74
C VAL A 114 -6.49 16.00 -10.96
N THR A 115 -5.81 16.38 -9.88
CA THR A 115 -4.70 17.36 -9.90
C THR A 115 -3.39 16.74 -9.44
N GLY A 116 -2.27 17.45 -9.66
CA GLY A 116 -0.96 17.05 -9.15
C GLY A 116 -0.95 16.94 -7.61
N GLU A 117 -1.57 17.89 -6.91
CA GLU A 117 -1.74 17.88 -5.46
C GLU A 117 -2.63 16.72 -5.02
N GLY A 118 -3.76 16.48 -5.70
CA GLY A 118 -4.66 15.37 -5.38
C GLY A 118 -3.96 14.02 -5.53
N THR A 119 -3.15 13.86 -6.60
CA THR A 119 -2.36 12.64 -6.82
C THR A 119 -1.29 12.44 -5.75
N ARG A 120 -0.63 13.54 -5.32
CA ARG A 120 0.34 13.54 -4.23
C ARG A 120 -0.31 13.15 -2.89
N ASP A 121 -1.45 13.77 -2.57
CA ASP A 121 -2.07 13.66 -1.25
C ASP A 121 -2.92 12.40 -1.09
N ASN A 122 -3.30 11.74 -2.18
CA ASN A 122 -4.07 10.49 -2.17
C ASN A 122 -3.23 9.28 -2.65
N PRO A 123 -3.12 8.93 -3.95
CA PRO A 123 -2.35 7.76 -4.41
C PRO A 123 -0.92 7.70 -3.86
N GLN A 124 -0.15 8.77 -4.01
CA GLN A 124 1.25 8.77 -3.56
C GLN A 124 1.34 8.61 -2.04
N ARG A 125 0.52 9.31 -1.26
CA ARG A 125 0.50 9.16 0.20
C ARG A 125 0.22 7.73 0.63
N VAL A 126 -0.74 7.07 -0.01
CA VAL A 126 -1.09 5.68 0.30
C VAL A 126 0.00 4.70 -0.14
N LEU A 127 0.59 4.92 -1.31
CA LEU A 127 1.60 4.02 -1.87
C LEU A 127 2.96 4.17 -1.22
N VAL A 128 3.43 5.40 -1.02
CA VAL A 128 4.81 5.69 -0.60
C VAL A 128 4.87 6.16 0.84
N GLY A 129 3.93 6.98 1.30
CA GLY A 129 3.94 7.60 2.62
C GLY A 129 3.70 9.12 2.56
N PRO A 130 3.66 9.79 3.72
CA PRO A 130 3.29 11.21 3.81
C PRO A 130 4.19 12.12 2.94
N PRO A 131 3.62 12.86 1.97
CA PRO A 131 4.41 13.68 1.04
C PRO A 131 5.25 14.76 1.70
N GLN A 132 4.77 15.32 2.81
CA GLN A 132 5.43 16.40 3.55
C GLN A 132 6.59 15.91 4.42
N GLN A 133 6.75 14.58 4.60
CA GLN A 133 7.75 13.98 5.46
C GLN A 133 8.55 12.91 4.70
N GLN A 134 9.56 13.35 3.95
CA GLN A 134 10.39 12.46 3.13
C GLN A 134 11.05 11.33 3.93
N ALA A 135 11.41 11.58 5.20
CA ALA A 135 11.96 10.56 6.10
C ALA A 135 10.97 9.42 6.42
N ALA A 136 9.68 9.64 6.22
CA ALA A 136 8.62 8.65 6.39
C ALA A 136 8.19 8.00 5.06
N TRP A 137 8.90 8.24 3.95
CA TRP A 137 8.68 7.49 2.72
C TRP A 137 9.12 6.03 2.90
N GLY A 138 8.38 5.12 2.29
CA GLY A 138 8.45 3.68 2.56
C GLY A 138 7.54 3.22 3.71
N THR A 139 6.74 4.12 4.29
CA THR A 139 5.71 3.75 5.28
C THR A 139 4.32 3.52 4.68
N GLY A 140 4.20 3.58 3.35
CA GLY A 140 2.96 3.31 2.63
C GLY A 140 2.74 1.82 2.34
N MET A 141 1.93 1.55 1.31
CA MET A 141 1.66 0.20 0.82
C MET A 141 2.86 -0.42 0.11
N ILE A 142 3.67 0.36 -0.61
CA ILE A 142 4.93 -0.14 -1.17
C ILE A 142 5.90 -0.33 0.00
N PRO A 143 6.34 -1.57 0.31
CA PRO A 143 7.26 -1.81 1.40
C PRO A 143 8.58 -1.05 1.23
N ALA A 144 9.13 -0.49 2.31
CA ALA A 144 10.35 0.32 2.25
C ALA A 144 11.54 -0.42 1.63
N ASP A 145 11.67 -1.72 1.90
CA ASP A 145 12.74 -2.58 1.36
C ASP A 145 12.61 -2.81 -0.17
N ALA A 146 11.40 -2.63 -0.72
CA ALA A 146 11.15 -2.76 -2.14
C ALA A 146 11.45 -1.46 -2.91
N ILE A 147 11.42 -0.29 -2.27
CA ILE A 147 11.71 0.98 -2.93
C ILE A 147 13.22 1.05 -3.23
N ARG A 148 13.58 1.08 -4.52
CA ARG A 148 14.97 1.29 -4.95
C ARG A 148 15.28 2.78 -5.09
N GLN A 149 14.38 3.53 -5.74
CA GLN A 149 14.59 4.93 -6.06
C GLN A 149 13.26 5.67 -6.14
N THR A 150 13.25 6.93 -5.71
CA THR A 150 12.18 7.89 -5.97
C THR A 150 12.73 9.04 -6.82
N ILE A 151 11.95 9.47 -7.81
CA ILE A 151 12.29 10.56 -8.71
C ILE A 151 11.32 11.70 -8.42
N MET A 152 11.85 12.85 -8.03
CA MET A 152 11.03 14.00 -7.62
C MET A 152 10.31 14.63 -8.82
N GLY A 153 9.04 14.99 -8.61
CA GLY A 153 8.32 15.89 -9.50
C GLY A 153 8.82 17.32 -9.35
N ARG A 154 8.68 18.13 -10.40
CA ARG A 154 9.20 19.52 -10.45
C ARG A 154 8.18 20.58 -10.03
N ASN A 155 6.88 20.29 -10.13
CA ASN A 155 5.85 21.33 -10.11
C ASN A 155 5.09 21.42 -8.78
N VAL A 156 4.97 20.31 -8.05
CA VAL A 156 4.19 20.23 -6.81
C VAL A 156 5.13 19.83 -5.67
N PRO A 157 5.29 20.64 -4.61
CA PRO A 157 6.16 20.31 -3.49
C PRO A 157 5.84 18.95 -2.87
N GLY A 158 6.87 18.13 -2.67
CA GLY A 158 6.73 16.76 -2.13
C GLY A 158 6.10 15.75 -3.09
N ALA A 159 5.76 16.13 -4.32
CA ALA A 159 5.28 15.19 -5.33
C ALA A 159 6.43 14.37 -5.91
N ILE A 160 6.17 13.09 -6.11
CA ILE A 160 7.04 12.14 -6.78
C ILE A 160 6.54 12.03 -8.23
N ASP A 161 7.45 12.08 -9.19
CA ASP A 161 7.14 11.76 -10.58
C ASP A 161 7.04 10.24 -10.76
N SER A 162 8.04 9.51 -10.29
CA SER A 162 8.10 8.06 -10.40
C SER A 162 8.86 7.37 -9.27
N VAL A 163 8.56 6.09 -9.06
CA VAL A 163 9.18 5.20 -8.08
C VAL A 163 9.64 3.93 -8.78
N VAL A 164 10.90 3.57 -8.57
CA VAL A 164 11.46 2.28 -8.99
C VAL A 164 11.35 1.30 -7.83
N VAL A 165 10.70 0.16 -8.09
CA VAL A 165 10.36 -0.86 -7.11
C VAL A 165 10.95 -2.20 -7.52
N ARG A 166 11.63 -2.88 -6.59
CA ARG A 166 12.12 -4.25 -6.78
C ARG A 166 10.94 -5.22 -6.88
N HIS A 167 10.85 -5.95 -7.98
CA HIS A 167 9.86 -6.99 -8.22
C HIS A 167 10.46 -8.37 -7.94
N GLY A 168 9.69 -9.28 -7.34
CA GLY A 168 10.10 -10.68 -7.13
C GLY A 168 10.37 -11.07 -5.67
N GLY A 169 9.78 -10.37 -4.70
CA GLY A 169 9.95 -10.72 -3.28
C GLY A 169 11.26 -10.17 -2.70
N GLY A 170 11.20 -9.58 -1.50
CA GLY A 170 12.32 -8.82 -0.95
C GLY A 170 13.55 -9.66 -0.65
N GLY A 171 14.58 -9.52 -1.48
CA GLY A 171 15.94 -9.99 -1.18
C GLY A 171 16.69 -10.65 -2.33
N ASP A 172 16.01 -11.11 -3.39
CA ASP A 172 16.67 -11.93 -4.41
C ASP A 172 17.47 -11.10 -5.44
N VAL A 173 18.70 -11.54 -5.69
CA VAL A 173 19.70 -10.90 -6.58
C VAL A 173 19.26 -10.90 -8.06
N GLN A 174 18.15 -11.58 -8.39
CA GLN A 174 17.54 -11.65 -9.72
C GLN A 174 16.25 -10.81 -9.85
N ALA A 175 15.93 -9.98 -8.85
CA ALA A 175 14.75 -9.13 -8.85
C ALA A 175 14.79 -8.09 -9.99
N GLY A 176 13.83 -8.17 -10.91
CA GLY A 176 13.62 -7.14 -11.92
C GLY A 176 13.01 -5.86 -11.34
N GLU A 177 12.82 -4.85 -12.19
CA GLU A 177 12.38 -3.53 -11.73
C GLU A 177 11.03 -3.13 -12.28
N SER A 178 10.08 -2.93 -11.38
CA SER A 178 8.82 -2.28 -11.69
C SER A 178 8.96 -0.77 -11.57
N VAL A 179 8.19 -0.05 -12.36
CA VAL A 179 8.12 1.42 -12.30
C VAL A 179 6.67 1.83 -12.07
N LEU A 180 6.48 2.68 -11.06
CA LEU A 180 5.26 3.42 -10.85
C LEU A 180 5.48 4.88 -11.25
N SER A 181 4.62 5.44 -12.09
CA SER A 181 4.61 6.88 -12.37
C SER A 181 3.30 7.52 -11.93
N PHE A 182 3.39 8.73 -11.38
CA PHE A 182 2.23 9.51 -10.96
C PHE A 182 1.83 10.49 -12.07
N LYS A 183 0.52 10.53 -12.38
CA LYS A 183 -0.04 11.43 -13.41
C LYS A 183 -1.19 12.26 -12.83
N SER A 184 -1.55 13.35 -13.49
CA SER A 184 -2.76 14.11 -13.17
C SER A 184 -3.61 14.32 -14.41
N PHE A 185 -4.93 14.33 -14.24
CA PHE A 185 -5.88 14.52 -15.35
C PHE A 185 -5.78 15.92 -15.95
N GLU A 186 -5.55 16.94 -15.11
CA GLU A 186 -5.43 18.36 -15.50
C GLU A 186 -4.36 18.62 -16.57
N LYS A 187 -3.38 17.74 -16.72
CA LYS A 187 -2.28 17.89 -17.69
C LYS A 187 -2.69 17.54 -19.13
N GLY A 188 -3.92 17.09 -19.33
CA GLY A 188 -4.49 16.77 -20.64
C GLY A 188 -4.03 15.42 -21.19
N ARG A 189 -4.78 14.95 -22.20
CA ARG A 189 -4.61 13.66 -22.87
C ARG A 189 -3.23 13.49 -23.50
N GLU A 190 -2.56 14.55 -23.92
CA GLU A 190 -1.27 14.52 -24.59
C GLU A 190 -0.18 13.90 -23.71
N LYS A 191 -0.27 14.09 -22.38
CA LYS A 191 0.68 13.53 -21.41
C LYS A 191 0.45 12.04 -21.09
N TRP A 192 -0.59 11.46 -21.67
CA TRP A 192 -0.98 10.06 -21.51
C TRP A 192 -0.57 9.17 -22.70
N GLN A 193 -0.01 9.77 -23.75
CA GLN A 193 0.42 9.06 -24.95
C GLN A 193 1.81 8.44 -24.82
N GLY A 194 2.08 7.41 -25.63
CA GLY A 194 3.43 6.92 -25.93
C GLY A 194 3.95 5.78 -25.07
N GLU A 195 3.51 5.62 -23.82
CA GLU A 195 4.03 4.57 -22.94
C GLU A 195 3.19 3.28 -22.99
N THR A 196 3.83 2.11 -23.00
CA THR A 196 3.14 0.82 -22.90
C THR A 196 3.08 0.40 -21.43
N LEU A 197 1.88 0.17 -20.91
CA LEU A 197 1.63 -0.01 -19.47
C LEU A 197 1.04 -1.38 -19.17
N HIS A 198 1.35 -1.92 -18.00
CA HIS A 198 0.72 -3.12 -17.44
C HIS A 198 -0.53 -2.77 -16.63
N GLY A 199 -0.67 -1.51 -16.23
CA GLY A 199 -1.93 -1.04 -15.68
C GLY A 199 -1.99 0.44 -15.37
N VAL A 200 -3.23 0.92 -15.25
CA VAL A 200 -3.55 2.32 -14.97
C VAL A 200 -4.58 2.38 -13.84
N TRP A 201 -4.27 3.15 -12.81
CA TRP A 201 -5.18 3.43 -11.72
C TRP A 201 -5.62 4.89 -11.79
N PHE A 202 -6.93 5.08 -11.96
CA PHE A 202 -7.63 6.35 -11.82
C PHE A 202 -8.21 6.46 -10.41
N ASP A 203 -7.62 7.32 -9.57
CA ASP A 203 -8.18 7.73 -8.27
C ASP A 203 -9.01 9.00 -8.49
N GLU A 204 -10.30 8.90 -8.17
CA GLU A 204 -11.37 9.77 -8.66
C GLU A 204 -11.74 9.56 -10.15
N GLU A 205 -12.84 10.19 -10.55
CA GLU A 205 -13.42 10.04 -11.88
C GLU A 205 -12.60 10.78 -12.94
N PRO A 206 -12.06 10.08 -13.96
CA PRO A 206 -11.35 10.73 -15.06
C PRO A 206 -12.30 11.22 -16.15
N PRO A 207 -11.94 12.26 -16.91
CA PRO A 207 -12.54 12.54 -18.21
C PRO A 207 -12.47 11.33 -19.15
N LEU A 208 -13.50 11.13 -19.99
CA LEU A 208 -13.62 9.96 -20.86
C LEU A 208 -12.46 9.79 -21.85
N ASP A 209 -11.93 10.90 -22.38
CA ASP A 209 -10.81 10.90 -23.32
C ASP A 209 -9.50 10.44 -22.67
N ILE A 210 -9.28 10.82 -21.40
CA ILE A 210 -8.17 10.36 -20.57
C ILE A 210 -8.34 8.88 -20.21
N TYR A 211 -9.56 8.46 -19.83
CA TYR A 211 -9.87 7.06 -19.56
C TYR A 211 -9.56 6.17 -20.78
N SER A 212 -10.08 6.56 -21.95
CA SER A 212 -9.89 5.84 -23.23
C SER A 212 -8.43 5.78 -23.66
N GLU A 213 -7.68 6.86 -23.45
CA GLU A 213 -6.24 6.88 -23.72
C GLU A 213 -5.50 5.92 -22.77
N GLY A 214 -5.82 5.91 -21.48
CA GLY A 214 -5.25 4.96 -20.51
C GLY A 214 -5.52 3.50 -20.86
N LEU A 215 -6.73 3.17 -21.32
CA LEU A 215 -7.05 1.82 -21.84
C LEU A 215 -6.20 1.45 -23.05
N THR A 216 -5.95 2.40 -23.95
CA THR A 216 -5.11 2.16 -25.12
C THR A 216 -3.70 1.77 -24.72
N ARG A 217 -3.16 2.35 -23.63
CA ARG A 217 -1.82 2.05 -23.12
C ARG A 217 -1.68 0.63 -22.55
N THR A 218 -2.77 -0.01 -22.14
CA THR A 218 -2.75 -1.36 -21.56
C THR A 218 -3.06 -2.47 -22.56
N ASN A 219 -3.48 -2.12 -23.78
CA ASN A 219 -3.86 -3.12 -24.81
C ASN A 219 -2.71 -4.05 -25.19
N ALA A 220 -1.50 -3.53 -25.40
CA ALA A 220 -0.36 -4.33 -25.86
C ALA A 220 0.13 -5.36 -24.83
N THR A 221 -0.12 -5.12 -23.54
CA THR A 221 0.32 -6.00 -22.44
C THR A 221 -0.79 -6.90 -21.91
N GLY A 222 -2.04 -6.72 -22.37
CA GLY A 222 -3.21 -7.28 -21.67
C GLY A 222 -3.30 -6.78 -20.21
N GLY A 223 -2.84 -5.56 -19.97
CA GLY A 223 -2.76 -4.91 -18.67
C GLY A 223 -4.14 -4.54 -18.12
N ILE A 224 -4.19 -4.03 -16.89
CA ILE A 224 -5.46 -3.74 -16.18
C ILE A 224 -5.72 -2.26 -15.98
N THR A 225 -6.99 -1.90 -15.90
CA THR A 225 -7.41 -0.56 -15.53
C THR A 225 -8.34 -0.64 -14.33
N ILE A 226 -8.06 0.17 -13.31
CA ILE A 226 -8.97 0.34 -12.17
C ILE A 226 -9.36 1.79 -11.99
N VAL A 227 -10.61 2.00 -11.59
CA VAL A 227 -11.13 3.30 -11.19
C VAL A 227 -11.61 3.20 -9.74
N THR A 228 -11.20 4.14 -8.89
CA THR A 228 -11.66 4.23 -7.50
C THR A 228 -12.21 5.62 -7.25
N PHE A 229 -13.53 5.78 -7.17
CA PHE A 229 -14.11 7.11 -6.96
C PHE A 229 -15.39 7.08 -6.10
N THR A 230 -15.79 8.26 -5.65
CA THR A 230 -17.07 8.47 -4.96
C THR A 230 -18.06 9.11 -5.93
N PRO A 231 -19.27 8.57 -6.15
CA PRO A 231 -20.26 9.24 -6.98
C PRO A 231 -20.80 10.45 -6.22
N LEU A 232 -20.29 11.64 -6.56
CA LEU A 232 -20.69 12.91 -5.94
C LEU A 232 -21.69 13.70 -6.80
N LEU A 233 -21.77 13.43 -8.12
CA LEU A 233 -22.47 14.29 -9.09
C LEU A 233 -23.44 13.57 -10.05
N GLY A 234 -23.87 12.33 -9.74
CA GLY A 234 -24.78 11.55 -10.61
C GLY A 234 -24.08 10.60 -11.58
N MET A 235 -24.77 10.15 -12.63
CA MET A 235 -24.21 9.21 -13.63
C MET A 235 -23.30 9.95 -14.61
N SER A 236 -22.01 9.63 -14.59
CA SER A 236 -21.04 10.12 -15.56
C SER A 236 -20.81 9.15 -16.72
N ASP A 237 -20.22 9.65 -17.80
CA ASP A 237 -19.92 8.85 -19.00
C ASP A 237 -19.04 7.64 -18.69
N VAL A 238 -18.08 7.78 -17.76
CA VAL A 238 -17.23 6.65 -17.33
C VAL A 238 -18.04 5.64 -16.54
N VAL A 239 -18.96 6.07 -15.66
CA VAL A 239 -19.83 5.15 -14.91
C VAL A 239 -20.73 4.35 -15.85
N LEU A 240 -21.26 4.98 -16.89
CA LEU A 240 -22.12 4.32 -17.87
C LEU A 240 -21.40 3.18 -18.61
N LEU A 241 -20.07 3.23 -18.75
CA LEU A 241 -19.29 2.12 -19.31
C LEU A 241 -19.26 0.87 -18.41
N PHE A 242 -19.47 1.04 -17.10
CA PHE A 242 -19.43 -0.03 -16.11
C PHE A 242 -20.81 -0.56 -15.71
N LEU A 243 -21.90 0.08 -16.14
CA LEU A 243 -23.26 -0.33 -15.80
C LEU A 243 -23.91 -1.08 -16.95
N SER A 244 -24.59 -2.19 -16.63
CA SER A 244 -25.53 -2.80 -17.57
C SER A 244 -26.80 -1.95 -17.70
N ALA A 245 -27.53 -2.10 -18.81
CA ALA A 245 -28.77 -1.35 -19.06
C ALA A 245 -29.79 -1.47 -17.89
N GLY A 246 -29.86 -2.64 -17.23
CA GLY A 246 -30.75 -2.87 -16.09
C GLY A 246 -30.24 -2.31 -14.74
N GLU A 247 -28.97 -1.90 -14.65
CA GLU A 247 -28.42 -1.21 -13.47
C GLU A 247 -28.59 0.31 -13.58
N VAL A 248 -28.45 0.85 -14.80
CA VAL A 248 -28.77 2.26 -15.13
C VAL A 248 -30.22 2.58 -14.73
N GLU A 249 -31.17 1.71 -15.07
CA GLU A 249 -32.59 1.94 -14.78
C GLU A 249 -32.96 1.84 -13.29
N ARG A 250 -32.23 1.01 -12.52
CA ARG A 250 -32.42 0.88 -11.06
C ARG A 250 -31.83 2.05 -10.29
N MET A 251 -30.74 2.65 -10.78
CA MET A 251 -30.10 3.80 -10.15
C MET A 251 -30.80 5.14 -10.46
N GLY A 252 -31.51 5.25 -11.59
CA GLY A 252 -32.29 6.45 -11.92
C GLY A 252 -33.63 6.59 -11.19
N LYS A 253 -34.06 5.59 -10.42
CA LYS A 253 -35.31 5.58 -9.63
C LYS A 253 -35.08 5.79 -8.13
N GLY A 254 -33.86 6.21 -7.73
CA GLY A 254 -33.46 6.47 -6.35
C GLY A 254 -33.35 7.97 -6.05
#